data_AF-A0A1E5CVM2-F1
#
_entry.id   AF-A0A1E5CVM2-F1
#
_cell.length_a   1.000
_cell.length_b   1.000
_cell.length_c   1.000
_cell.angle_alpha   90.00
_cell.angle_beta   90.00
_cell.angle_gamma   90.00
#
_symmetry.space_group_name_H-M   'P 1'
#
loop_
_entity.id
_entity.type
_entity.pdbx_description
1 polymer ?
#
loop_
_entity_poly.entity_id
_entity_poly.type
_entity_poly.pdbx_seq_one_letter_code
_entity_poly.pdbx_strand_id
1 'polypeptide(L)'
;MTHRVKVYPHNDLMNLAHFQLKTIRTKIANEDNDGIKLDCLSCLISLAFSVEALVNFVGHKKLDKWKEFDKYINKITKVCAKAGVEFDKNVGIYSKLWQLKTLRDEVAHGKPIEIETKVATREELREKMSCPWDVSLTPENVEAMFVAVKDFEKLLFKNCQINIGETLTSAVRVGQ
;
A
#
# COMPACT_ATOMS: atom_id res chain seq x y z
N MET A 1 34.82 4.86 15.61
CA MET A 1 34.15 5.76 14.62
C MET A 1 32.65 5.63 14.80
N THR A 2 31.95 6.73 15.08
CA THR A 2 30.50 6.71 15.27
C THR A 2 29.79 7.07 13.97
N HIS A 3 28.73 6.34 13.61
CA HIS A 3 27.90 6.62 12.44
C HIS A 3 26.45 6.77 12.87
N ARG A 4 25.73 7.70 12.23
CA ARG A 4 24.27 7.78 12.29
C ARG A 4 23.72 7.03 11.10
N VAL A 5 22.97 5.96 11.39
CA VAL A 5 22.27 5.17 10.38
C VAL A 5 20.81 5.59 10.35
N LYS A 6 20.26 5.72 9.15
CA LYS A 6 18.84 5.98 8.89
C LYS A 6 18.34 4.86 7.99
N VAL A 7 17.25 4.21 8.38
CA VAL A 7 16.57 3.18 7.58
C VAL A 7 15.13 3.62 7.40
N TYR A 8 14.66 3.61 6.16
CA TYR A 8 13.33 4.10 5.80
C TYR A 8 12.58 3.05 4.96
N PRO A 9 11.92 2.07 5.61
CA PRO A 9 11.33 0.92 4.94
C PRO A 9 10.24 1.23 3.91
N HIS A 10 9.62 2.43 3.97
CA HIS A 10 8.62 2.83 2.98
C HIS A 10 9.17 2.81 1.54
N ASN A 11 10.45 3.15 1.35
CA ASN A 11 11.09 3.09 0.05
C ASN A 11 11.33 1.67 -0.42
N ASP A 12 11.76 0.78 0.48
CA ASP A 12 12.00 -0.64 0.16
C ASP A 12 10.69 -1.33 -0.25
N LEU A 13 9.61 -1.06 0.49
CA LEU A 13 8.27 -1.58 0.19
C LEU A 13 7.70 -1.01 -1.12
N MET A 14 7.93 0.28 -1.40
CA MET A 14 7.50 0.88 -2.67
C MET A 14 8.30 0.32 -3.85
N ASN A 15 9.59 0.03 -3.67
CA ASN A 15 10.43 -0.63 -4.66
C ASN A 15 9.98 -2.08 -4.91
N LEU A 16 9.59 -2.81 -3.86
CA LEU A 16 8.99 -4.15 -3.99
C LEU A 16 7.71 -4.10 -4.83
N ALA A 17 6.79 -3.19 -4.51
CA ALA A 17 5.57 -2.98 -5.27
C ALA A 17 5.86 -2.63 -6.74
N HIS A 18 6.87 -1.78 -6.98
CA HIS A 18 7.28 -1.41 -8.34
C HIS A 18 7.83 -2.59 -9.14
N PHE A 19 8.65 -3.44 -8.51
CA PHE A 19 9.15 -4.66 -9.12
C PHE A 19 8.01 -5.62 -9.48
N GLN A 20 7.07 -5.85 -8.55
CA GLN A 20 5.90 -6.71 -8.80
C GLN A 20 5.01 -6.16 -9.92
N LEU A 21 4.80 -4.84 -9.97
CA LEU A 21 4.08 -4.20 -11.07
C LEU A 21 4.76 -4.44 -12.42
N LYS A 22 6.09 -4.34 -12.48
CA LYS A 22 6.84 -4.66 -13.70
C LYS A 22 6.66 -6.13 -14.12
N THR A 23 6.66 -7.05 -13.17
CA THR A 23 6.37 -8.47 -13.41
C THR A 23 4.98 -8.66 -14.02
N ILE A 24 3.96 -8.05 -13.42
CA ILE A 24 2.57 -8.09 -13.91
C ILE A 24 2.48 -7.54 -15.35
N ARG A 25 3.07 -6.37 -15.61
CA ARG A 25 3.12 -5.78 -16.95
C ARG A 25 3.79 -6.68 -17.97
N THR A 26 4.87 -7.35 -17.57
CA THR A 26 5.62 -8.27 -18.45
C THR A 26 4.77 -9.48 -18.81
N LYS A 27 4.05 -10.05 -17.84
CA LYS A 27 3.11 -11.15 -18.07
C LYS A 27 1.99 -10.78 -19.04
N ILE A 28 1.35 -9.62 -18.83
CA ILE A 28 0.31 -9.11 -19.74
C ILE A 28 0.85 -8.94 -21.16
N ALA A 29 2.04 -8.35 -21.30
CA ALA A 29 2.65 -8.14 -22.61
C ALA A 29 2.99 -9.46 -23.33
N ASN A 30 3.23 -10.53 -22.57
CA ASN A 30 3.49 -11.87 -23.10
C ASN A 30 2.25 -12.75 -23.20
N GLU A 31 1.05 -12.20 -22.95
CA GLU A 31 -0.22 -12.94 -22.87
C GLU A 31 -0.19 -14.10 -21.86
N ASP A 32 0.70 -14.02 -20.87
CA ASP A 32 0.85 -14.99 -19.79
C ASP A 32 -0.11 -14.66 -18.65
N ASN A 33 -1.20 -15.43 -18.56
CA ASN A 33 -2.20 -15.28 -17.52
C ASN A 33 -1.92 -16.17 -16.29
N ASP A 34 -0.87 -17.00 -16.31
CA ASP A 34 -0.61 -17.92 -15.21
C ASP A 34 -0.25 -17.15 -13.93
N GLY A 35 -0.94 -17.49 -12.85
CA GLY A 35 -0.74 -16.85 -11.54
C GLY A 35 -0.99 -15.33 -11.49
N ILE A 36 -1.57 -14.69 -12.52
CA ILE A 36 -1.66 -13.22 -12.58
C ILE A 36 -2.41 -12.60 -11.39
N LYS A 37 -3.44 -13.28 -10.89
CA LYS A 37 -4.18 -12.85 -9.68
C LYS A 37 -3.30 -12.89 -8.43
N LEU A 38 -2.42 -13.88 -8.31
CA LEU A 38 -1.47 -13.99 -7.18
C LEU A 38 -0.44 -12.87 -7.23
N ASP A 39 0.06 -12.55 -8.42
CA ASP A 39 0.96 -11.42 -8.61
C ASP A 39 0.27 -10.09 -8.25
N CYS A 40 -0.99 -9.91 -8.67
CA CYS A 40 -1.80 -8.75 -8.30
C CYS A 40 -1.98 -8.65 -6.78
N LEU A 41 -2.34 -9.75 -6.11
CA LEU A 41 -2.49 -9.78 -4.66
C LEU A 41 -1.19 -9.39 -3.95
N SER A 42 -0.06 -9.97 -4.37
CA SER A 42 1.27 -9.68 -3.83
C SER A 42 1.64 -8.20 -3.97
N CYS A 43 1.34 -7.60 -5.12
CA CYS A 43 1.57 -6.17 -5.38
C CYS A 43 0.68 -5.27 -4.53
N LEU A 44 -0.62 -5.56 -4.45
CA LEU A 44 -1.58 -4.79 -3.64
C LEU A 44 -1.25 -4.83 -2.15
N ILE A 45 -0.82 -5.98 -1.62
CA ILE A 45 -0.37 -6.10 -0.23
C ILE A 45 0.89 -5.26 0.01
N SER A 46 1.86 -5.31 -0.91
CA SER A 46 3.10 -4.53 -0.80
C SER A 46 2.82 -3.02 -0.87
N LEU A 47 1.88 -2.59 -1.71
CA LEU A 47 1.37 -1.22 -1.73
C LEU A 47 0.72 -0.84 -0.41
N ALA A 48 -0.15 -1.68 0.16
CA ALA A 48 -0.80 -1.40 1.43
C ALA A 48 0.22 -1.23 2.59
N PHE A 49 1.25 -2.07 2.64
CA PHE A 49 2.34 -1.92 3.60
C PHE A 49 3.17 -0.66 3.34
N SER A 50 3.45 -0.32 2.08
CA SER A 50 4.19 0.90 1.73
C SER A 50 3.46 2.17 2.21
N VAL A 51 2.12 2.21 2.10
CA VAL A 51 1.31 3.34 2.57
C VAL A 51 1.38 3.48 4.09
N GLU A 52 1.28 2.38 4.84
CA GLU A 52 1.41 2.44 6.30
C GLU A 52 2.81 2.91 6.72
N ALA A 53 3.86 2.36 6.09
CA ALA A 53 5.23 2.77 6.35
C ALA A 53 5.48 4.24 6.00
N LEU A 54 4.89 4.74 4.91
CA LEU A 54 4.95 6.14 4.49
C LEU A 54 4.25 7.06 5.51
N VAL A 55 3.05 6.69 5.95
CA VAL A 55 2.30 7.42 6.99
C VAL A 55 3.12 7.47 8.29
N ASN A 56 3.72 6.34 8.70
CA ASN A 56 4.59 6.29 9.87
C ASN A 56 5.85 7.16 9.70
N PHE A 57 6.48 7.15 8.53
CA PHE A 57 7.64 7.97 8.23
C PHE A 57 7.34 9.47 8.33
N VAL A 58 6.28 9.93 7.65
CA VAL A 58 5.88 11.35 7.69
C VAL A 58 5.43 11.73 9.10
N GLY A 59 4.69 10.86 9.76
CA GLY A 59 4.28 11.01 11.16
C GLY A 59 5.47 11.26 12.09
N HIS A 60 6.44 10.35 12.07
CA HIS A 60 7.66 10.45 12.87
C HIS A 60 8.49 11.72 12.56
N LYS A 61 8.50 12.17 11.30
CA LYS A 61 9.29 13.34 10.87
C LYS A 61 8.64 14.68 11.21
N LYS A 62 7.30 14.75 11.22
CA LYS A 62 6.58 16.04 11.14
C LYS A 62 5.54 16.25 12.24
N LEU A 63 5.22 15.22 13.01
CA LEU A 63 4.31 15.33 14.15
C LEU A 63 5.03 15.01 15.46
N ASP A 64 4.83 15.87 16.45
CA ASP A 64 5.34 15.65 17.80
C ASP A 64 4.61 14.49 18.47
N LYS A 65 5.35 13.70 19.27
CA LYS A 65 4.81 12.56 20.04
C LYS A 65 4.04 11.55 19.15
N TRP A 66 4.56 11.28 17.95
CA TRP A 66 3.98 10.30 17.03
C TRP A 66 3.77 8.93 17.69
N LYS A 67 2.56 8.38 17.56
CA LYS A 67 2.18 7.08 18.11
C LYS A 67 2.04 6.08 16.97
N GLU A 68 3.09 5.29 16.73
CA GLU A 68 3.14 4.35 15.61
C GLU A 68 2.05 3.26 15.66
N PHE A 69 1.71 2.79 16.87
CA PHE A 69 0.69 1.77 17.11
C PHE A 69 -0.74 2.32 17.22
N ASP A 70 -0.98 3.59 16.86
CA ASP A 70 -2.34 4.15 16.80
C ASP A 70 -3.15 3.54 15.64
N LYS A 71 -4.48 3.62 15.71
CA LYS A 71 -5.36 3.13 14.66
C LYS A 71 -5.03 3.79 13.32
N TYR A 72 -5.04 3.02 12.24
CA TYR A 72 -4.69 3.51 10.89
C TYR A 72 -5.44 4.81 10.52
N ILE A 73 -6.75 4.87 10.76
CA ILE A 73 -7.56 6.06 10.47
C ILE A 73 -7.04 7.30 11.21
N ASN A 74 -6.68 7.17 12.49
CA ASN A 74 -6.13 8.27 13.27
C ASN A 74 -4.78 8.72 12.72
N LYS A 75 -3.92 7.76 12.32
CA LYS A 75 -2.59 8.05 11.77
C LYS A 75 -2.69 8.81 10.44
N ILE A 76 -3.46 8.29 9.49
CA ILE A 76 -3.57 8.91 8.16
C ILE A 76 -4.27 10.27 8.23
N THR A 77 -5.31 10.43 9.06
CA THR A 77 -5.97 11.74 9.25
C THR A 77 -5.00 12.77 9.82
N LYS A 78 -4.19 12.43 10.82
CA LYS A 78 -3.18 13.34 11.40
C LYS A 78 -2.12 13.74 10.37
N VAL A 79 -1.62 12.79 9.59
CA VAL A 79 -0.62 13.06 8.54
C VAL A 79 -1.19 13.91 7.41
N CYS A 80 -2.43 13.63 6.96
CA CYS A 80 -3.12 14.45 5.97
C CYS A 80 -3.34 15.88 6.49
N ALA A 81 -3.82 16.03 7.72
CA ALA A 81 -3.99 17.34 8.35
C ALA A 81 -2.66 18.10 8.43
N LYS A 82 -1.55 17.42 8.76
CA LYS A 82 -0.21 18.02 8.76
C LYS A 82 0.23 18.47 7.35
N ALA A 83 -0.20 17.76 6.32
CA ALA A 83 -0.01 18.11 4.91
C ALA A 83 -1.04 19.14 4.39
N GLY A 84 -1.89 19.72 5.25
CA GLY A 84 -2.87 20.73 4.86
C GLY A 84 -4.04 20.21 4.02
N VAL A 85 -4.34 18.91 4.11
CA VAL A 85 -5.45 18.28 3.38
C VAL A 85 -6.33 17.45 4.32
N GLU A 86 -7.58 17.24 3.96
CA GLU A 86 -8.50 16.39 4.72
C GLU A 86 -8.50 14.96 4.16
N PHE A 87 -8.46 13.96 5.05
CA PHE A 87 -8.62 12.56 4.65
C PHE A 87 -10.10 12.20 4.62
N ASP A 88 -10.62 11.89 3.43
CA ASP A 88 -11.95 11.29 3.26
C ASP A 88 -11.84 9.95 2.51
N LYS A 89 -12.12 8.85 3.20
CA LYS A 89 -12.05 7.48 2.66
C LYS A 89 -13.01 7.22 1.47
N ASN A 90 -13.91 8.14 1.13
CA ASN A 90 -14.88 7.97 0.06
C ASN A 90 -14.51 8.74 -1.22
N VAL A 91 -13.41 9.52 -1.21
CA VAL A 91 -13.09 10.45 -2.29
C VAL A 91 -11.71 10.19 -2.89
N GLY A 92 -11.62 10.24 -4.22
CA GLY A 92 -10.38 10.37 -4.98
C GLY A 92 -9.29 9.35 -4.63
N ILE A 93 -8.08 9.85 -4.33
CA ILE A 93 -6.93 9.02 -3.94
C ILE A 93 -7.14 8.31 -2.60
N TYR A 94 -7.83 8.94 -1.65
CA TYR A 94 -8.01 8.42 -0.30
C TYR A 94 -8.91 7.18 -0.27
N SER A 95 -9.90 7.11 -1.16
CA SER A 95 -10.70 5.91 -1.34
C SER A 95 -9.85 4.71 -1.77
N LYS A 96 -8.88 4.91 -2.66
CA LYS A 96 -7.93 3.87 -3.09
C LYS A 96 -7.01 3.42 -1.95
N LEU A 97 -6.49 4.37 -1.18
CA LEU A 97 -5.69 4.05 0.03
C LEU A 97 -6.51 3.26 1.05
N TRP A 98 -7.80 3.62 1.22
CA TRP A 98 -8.70 2.89 2.10
C TRP A 98 -8.99 1.47 1.59
N GLN A 99 -9.17 1.29 0.28
CA GLN A 99 -9.32 -0.02 -0.34
C GLN A 99 -8.09 -0.90 -0.12
N LEU A 100 -6.87 -0.36 -0.26
CA LEU A 100 -5.62 -1.08 0.07
C LEU A 100 -5.57 -1.50 1.54
N LYS A 101 -5.94 -0.62 2.46
CA LYS A 101 -6.03 -0.95 3.89
C LYS A 101 -7.04 -2.07 4.14
N THR A 102 -8.22 -1.99 3.52
CA THR A 102 -9.27 -3.02 3.68
C THR A 102 -8.80 -4.37 3.14
N LEU A 103 -8.26 -4.41 1.92
CA LEU A 103 -7.71 -5.63 1.33
C LEU A 103 -6.64 -6.26 2.22
N ARG A 104 -5.70 -5.47 2.73
CA ARG A 104 -4.66 -5.98 3.64
C ARG A 104 -5.26 -6.59 4.90
N ASP A 105 -6.23 -5.91 5.52
CA ASP A 105 -6.88 -6.42 6.72
C ASP A 105 -7.66 -7.72 6.45
N GLU A 106 -8.35 -7.81 5.32
CA GLU A 106 -9.06 -9.03 4.92
C GLU A 106 -8.09 -10.20 4.73
N VAL A 107 -6.95 -9.96 4.07
CA VAL A 107 -5.91 -11.00 3.87
C VAL A 107 -5.26 -11.39 5.20
N ALA A 108 -4.84 -10.40 6.01
CA ALA A 108 -4.14 -10.63 7.26
C ALA A 108 -5.02 -11.30 8.34
N HIS A 109 -6.34 -11.10 8.26
CA HIS A 109 -7.33 -11.70 9.14
C HIS A 109 -8.19 -12.75 8.42
N GLY A 110 -7.71 -13.30 7.31
CA GLY A 110 -8.42 -14.29 6.51
C GLY A 110 -8.91 -15.44 7.38
N LYS A 111 -10.23 -15.63 7.44
CA LYS A 111 -10.86 -16.74 8.16
C LYS A 111 -11.31 -17.79 7.15
N PRO A 112 -11.35 -19.08 7.54
CA PRO A 112 -12.01 -20.10 6.74
C PRO A 112 -13.45 -19.69 6.42
N ILE A 113 -13.86 -19.90 5.17
CA ILE A 113 -15.22 -19.68 4.68
C ILE A 113 -15.78 -21.04 4.29
N GLU A 114 -16.81 -21.48 5.01
CA GLU A 114 -17.54 -22.72 4.73
C GLU A 114 -18.98 -22.36 4.40
N ILE A 115 -19.43 -22.69 3.19
CA ILE A 115 -20.78 -22.38 2.71
C ILE A 115 -21.42 -23.62 2.08
N GLU A 116 -22.68 -23.86 2.41
CA GLU A 116 -23.53 -24.78 1.65
C GLU A 116 -24.38 -23.96 0.68
N THR A 117 -24.29 -24.26 -0.61
CA THR A 117 -25.01 -23.51 -1.65
C THR A 117 -25.50 -24.44 -2.74
N LYS A 118 -26.66 -24.12 -3.32
CA LYS A 118 -27.14 -24.74 -4.56
C LYS A 118 -26.73 -23.83 -5.71
N VAL A 119 -26.16 -24.42 -6.76
CA VAL A 119 -25.72 -23.73 -7.97
C VAL A 119 -26.20 -24.51 -9.18
N ALA A 120 -26.65 -23.81 -10.22
CA ALA A 120 -27.12 -24.40 -11.46
C ALA A 120 -25.98 -24.52 -12.49
N THR A 121 -24.94 -23.70 -12.36
CA THR A 121 -23.84 -23.60 -13.33
C THR A 121 -22.46 -23.64 -12.67
N ARG A 122 -21.42 -23.88 -13.48
CA ARG A 122 -20.02 -23.83 -13.00
C ARG A 122 -19.58 -22.40 -12.69
N GLU A 123 -20.13 -21.44 -13.40
CA GLU A 123 -19.88 -20.01 -13.24
C GLU A 123 -20.38 -19.55 -11.87
N GLU A 124 -21.62 -19.89 -11.51
CA GLU A 124 -22.16 -19.65 -10.17
C GLU A 124 -21.31 -20.32 -9.08
N LEU A 125 -20.83 -21.55 -9.30
CA LEU A 125 -19.94 -22.22 -8.35
C LEU A 125 -18.63 -21.44 -8.14
N ARG A 126 -18.01 -20.95 -9.21
CA ARG A 126 -16.77 -20.14 -9.13
C ARG A 126 -16.99 -18.84 -8.37
N GLU A 127 -18.12 -18.16 -8.59
CA GLU A 127 -18.47 -16.97 -7.82
C GLU A 127 -18.60 -17.27 -6.33
N LYS A 128 -19.23 -18.40 -5.97
CA LYS A 128 -19.35 -18.85 -4.58
C LYS A 128 -18.02 -19.22 -3.94
N MET A 129 -17.05 -19.68 -4.73
CA MET A 129 -15.69 -20.00 -4.28
C MET A 129 -14.77 -18.78 -4.13
N SER A 130 -15.22 -17.58 -4.53
CA SER A 130 -14.36 -16.40 -4.54
C SER A 130 -14.09 -15.87 -3.12
N CYS A 131 -12.85 -15.49 -2.86
CA CYS A 131 -12.48 -14.77 -1.65
C CYS A 131 -12.97 -13.32 -1.73
N PRO A 132 -13.22 -12.64 -0.59
CA PRO A 132 -13.66 -11.23 -0.59
C PRO A 132 -12.77 -10.29 -1.41
N TRP A 133 -11.45 -10.54 -1.39
CA TRP A 133 -10.47 -9.72 -2.10
C TRP A 133 -10.32 -10.06 -3.60
N ASP A 134 -10.89 -11.15 -4.09
CA ASP A 134 -10.69 -11.62 -5.48
C ASP A 134 -11.15 -10.60 -6.53
N VAL A 135 -12.17 -9.81 -6.20
CA VAL A 135 -12.70 -8.74 -7.05
C VAL A 135 -11.69 -7.61 -7.30
N SER A 136 -10.66 -7.51 -6.45
CA SER A 136 -9.62 -6.48 -6.55
C SER A 136 -8.40 -6.95 -7.34
N LEU A 137 -8.30 -8.24 -7.68
CA LEU A 137 -7.10 -8.86 -8.23
C LEU A 137 -7.01 -8.75 -9.76
N THR A 138 -7.02 -7.52 -10.26
CA THR A 138 -6.85 -7.21 -11.68
C THR A 138 -5.64 -6.31 -11.90
N PRO A 139 -4.90 -6.48 -13.01
CA PRO A 139 -3.78 -5.60 -13.32
C PRO A 139 -4.13 -4.12 -13.39
N GLU A 140 -5.31 -3.79 -13.94
CA GLU A 140 -5.80 -2.43 -14.05
C GLU A 140 -5.98 -1.79 -12.67
N ASN A 141 -6.47 -2.57 -11.70
CA ASN A 141 -6.59 -2.10 -10.33
C ASN A 141 -5.22 -1.92 -9.68
N VAL A 142 -4.27 -2.83 -9.90
CA VAL A 142 -2.88 -2.68 -9.40
C VAL A 142 -2.25 -1.38 -9.92
N GLU A 143 -2.40 -1.10 -11.22
CA GLU A 143 -1.92 0.15 -11.83
C GLU A 143 -2.54 1.38 -11.17
N ALA A 144 -3.87 1.40 -11.05
CA ALA A 144 -4.59 2.51 -10.45
C ALA A 144 -4.18 2.75 -8.98
N MET A 145 -3.95 1.67 -8.23
CA MET A 145 -3.47 1.73 -6.84
C MET A 145 -2.03 2.23 -6.76
N PHE A 146 -1.14 1.74 -7.63
CA PHE A 146 0.25 2.17 -7.66
C PHE A 146 0.36 3.68 -7.93
N VAL A 147 -0.39 4.19 -8.92
CA VAL A 147 -0.46 5.63 -9.22
C VAL A 147 -0.97 6.41 -8.02
N ALA A 148 -2.07 5.96 -7.38
CA ALA A 148 -2.62 6.63 -6.21
C ALA A 148 -1.64 6.71 -5.03
N VAL A 149 -0.87 5.64 -4.78
CA VAL A 149 0.16 5.63 -3.73
C VAL A 149 1.30 6.59 -4.08
N LYS A 150 1.77 6.62 -5.33
CA LYS A 150 2.80 7.57 -5.77
C LYS A 150 2.34 9.02 -5.67
N ASP A 151 1.08 9.30 -6.01
CA ASP A 151 0.53 10.65 -5.93
C ASP A 151 0.32 11.08 -4.48
N PHE A 152 -0.10 10.17 -3.60
CA PHE A 152 -0.16 10.41 -2.17
C PHE A 152 1.23 10.69 -1.57
N GLU A 153 2.24 9.91 -1.93
CA GLU A 153 3.64 10.16 -1.51
C GLU A 153 4.12 11.54 -1.94
N LYS A 154 3.95 11.90 -3.22
CA LYS A 154 4.32 13.22 -3.73
C LYS A 154 3.59 14.34 -2.99
N LEU A 155 2.29 14.17 -2.74
CA LEU A 155 1.48 15.13 -2.00
C LEU A 155 2.04 15.34 -0.60
N LEU A 156 2.30 14.26 0.13
CA LEU A 156 2.83 14.36 1.49
C LEU A 156 4.22 15.00 1.51
N PHE A 157 5.13 14.60 0.63
CA PHE A 157 6.48 15.15 0.63
C PHE A 157 6.48 16.63 0.25
N LYS A 158 5.70 17.02 -0.75
CA LYS A 158 5.55 18.43 -1.14
C LYS A 158 4.98 19.26 0.00
N ASN A 159 3.84 18.88 0.54
CA ASN A 159 3.12 19.72 1.51
C ASN A 159 3.78 19.70 2.89
N CYS A 160 4.45 18.61 3.26
CA CYS A 160 5.20 18.54 4.51
C CYS A 160 6.65 19.05 4.37
N GLN A 161 7.07 19.53 3.19
CA GLN A 161 8.43 20.00 2.93
C GLN A 161 9.48 18.93 3.32
N ILE A 162 9.34 17.73 2.77
CA ILE A 162 10.31 16.64 2.93
C ILE A 162 11.10 16.53 1.64
N ASN A 163 12.42 16.73 1.73
CA ASN A 163 13.30 16.59 0.58
C ASN A 163 13.59 15.11 0.33
N ILE A 164 13.81 14.74 -0.94
CA ILE A 164 14.12 13.34 -1.33
C ILE A 164 15.35 12.81 -0.58
N GLY A 165 16.39 13.63 -0.37
CA GLY A 165 17.58 13.23 0.39
C GLY A 165 17.28 12.83 1.84
N GLU A 166 16.15 13.27 2.41
CA GLU A 166 15.72 12.91 3.76
C GLU A 166 14.98 11.59 3.85
N THR A 167 14.62 11.01 2.70
CA THR A 167 13.94 9.71 2.59
C THR A 167 14.93 8.58 2.33
N LEU A 168 16.20 8.88 2.05
CA LEU A 168 17.21 7.88 1.72
C LEU A 168 17.71 7.12 2.96
N THR A 169 17.66 5.79 2.87
CA THR A 169 18.42 4.91 3.77
C THR A 169 19.91 5.22 3.61
N SER A 170 20.58 5.58 4.69
CA SER A 170 21.92 6.16 4.65
C SER A 170 22.70 5.94 5.96
N ALA A 171 24.02 5.99 5.86
CA ALA A 171 24.94 6.03 7.00
C ALA A 171 25.87 7.23 6.86
N VAL A 172 25.95 8.08 7.88
CA VAL A 172 26.81 9.27 7.89
C VAL A 172 27.71 9.23 9.12
N ARG A 173 29.01 9.45 8.94
CA ARG A 173 29.95 9.56 10.06
C ARG A 173 29.58 10.77 10.92
N VAL A 174 29.53 10.57 12.24
CA VAL A 174 29.23 11.62 13.22
C VAL A 174 30.49 11.89 14.04
N GLY A 175 30.90 13.15 14.08
CA GLY A 175 32.09 13.62 14.81
C GLY A 175 33.34 13.72 13.93
N GLN A 176 33.78 14.97 13.71
CA GLN A 176 35.17 15.37 13.96
C GLN A 176 35.20 15.99 15.35
#